data_AF-M7C0H9-F1
#
_entry.id   AF-M7C0H9-F1
#
_cell.length_a   1.000
_cell.length_b   1.000
_cell.length_c   1.000
_cell.angle_alpha   90.00
_cell.angle_beta   90.00
_cell.angle_gamma   90.00
#
_symmetry.space_group_name_H-M   'P 1'
#
loop_
_entity.id
_entity.type
_entity.pdbx_description
1 polymer ?
#
loop_
_entity_poly.entity_id
_entity_poly.type
_entity_poly.pdbx_seq_one_letter_code
_entity_poly.pdbx_strand_id
1 'polypeptide(L)'
;MKMHVSKALTASRCTSLIEHQFTCSGIDIGFGTKVVDSELCKLAAAVILKTLDLMSRLKQLVPSMEVSFYKILQMKEPITDVRMSDIMDVYEQKLAALASKETRLQDLLEAKALALAQADRLITQYRCQRVQAESEARTLAAMLKDAERKNEELDVLLKAQHVESERAQNDIEQLFQHNRKLQTVAEEYEILKRSSIDLLQKHETTERQYKDLQITCNSLNKQAEAMKKLNESLKQQNDKTVAQLMETEDHRKELLKQLQDRDSKISSLQQKIKLLEEKLKARQKEKTDMEETIDILRKELSKTEQARKELSIKSSSLEVQKSQLEGRLEEKEAIVKLQQEELSKHSHMIAMIHSLSGGKLNAETVNLSL
;
A
#
# COMPACT_ATOMS: atom_id res chain seq x y z
N MET A 1 -172.74 15.08 -95.35
CA MET A 1 -172.03 13.77 -95.43
C MET A 1 -172.38 12.80 -94.29
N LYS A 2 -172.30 13.16 -92.99
CA LYS A 2 -172.57 12.24 -91.86
C LYS A 2 -173.91 11.49 -91.95
N MET A 3 -174.98 12.19 -92.36
CA MET A 3 -176.32 11.63 -92.61
C MET A 3 -176.41 10.65 -93.79
N HIS A 4 -175.54 10.77 -94.80
CA HIS A 4 -175.49 9.80 -95.91
C HIS A 4 -174.75 8.53 -95.50
N VAL A 5 -173.68 8.66 -94.71
CA VAL A 5 -172.94 7.50 -94.18
C VAL A 5 -173.80 6.71 -93.20
N SER A 6 -174.57 7.37 -92.32
CA SER A 6 -175.46 6.68 -91.38
C SER A 6 -176.63 5.94 -92.06
N LYS A 7 -177.03 6.32 -93.28
CA LYS A 7 -178.02 5.58 -94.07
C LYS A 7 -177.44 4.34 -94.78
N ALA A 8 -176.13 4.30 -95.02
CA ALA A 8 -175.46 3.23 -95.77
C ALA A 8 -174.70 2.23 -94.87
N LEU A 9 -174.32 2.62 -93.66
CA LEU A 9 -173.51 1.81 -92.72
C LEU A 9 -174.39 1.27 -91.58
N THR A 10 -174.33 -0.04 -91.33
CA THR A 10 -175.06 -0.71 -90.23
C THR A 10 -174.12 -1.14 -89.11
N ALA A 11 -174.65 -1.26 -87.89
CA ALA A 11 -173.90 -1.74 -86.73
C ALA A 11 -173.27 -3.13 -86.95
N SER A 12 -174.03 -4.05 -87.55
CA SER A 12 -173.56 -5.40 -87.89
C SER A 12 -172.32 -5.39 -88.78
N ARG A 13 -172.21 -4.44 -89.72
CA ARG A 13 -171.10 -4.38 -90.66
C ARG A 13 -169.81 -3.90 -89.98
N CYS A 14 -169.92 -2.99 -89.01
CA CYS A 14 -168.80 -2.58 -88.18
C CYS A 14 -168.37 -3.68 -87.21
N THR A 15 -169.32 -4.36 -86.55
CA THR A 15 -168.99 -5.47 -85.63
C THR A 15 -168.37 -6.64 -86.38
N SER A 16 -168.92 -7.05 -87.53
CA SER A 16 -168.33 -8.11 -88.34
C SER A 16 -166.96 -7.74 -88.90
N LEU A 17 -166.71 -6.47 -89.22
CA LEU A 17 -165.35 -6.03 -89.59
C LEU A 17 -164.39 -6.17 -88.41
N ILE A 18 -164.81 -5.76 -87.21
CA ILE A 18 -163.99 -5.89 -85.99
C ILE A 18 -163.74 -7.36 -85.65
N GLU A 19 -164.77 -8.21 -85.68
CA GLU A 19 -164.65 -9.66 -85.47
C GLU A 19 -163.74 -10.29 -86.51
N HIS A 20 -163.92 -9.97 -87.80
CA HIS A 20 -163.04 -10.43 -88.86
C HIS A 20 -161.59 -9.99 -88.64
N GLN A 21 -161.35 -8.77 -88.15
CA GLN A 21 -160.00 -8.35 -87.80
C GLN A 21 -159.47 -9.12 -86.59
N PHE A 22 -160.26 -9.39 -85.55
CA PHE A 22 -159.81 -10.25 -84.44
C PHE A 22 -159.48 -11.68 -84.89
N THR A 23 -160.32 -12.27 -85.75
CA THR A 23 -160.15 -13.63 -86.26
C THR A 23 -159.01 -13.75 -87.27
N CYS A 24 -158.94 -12.89 -88.29
CA CYS A 24 -157.92 -12.98 -89.35
C CYS A 24 -156.53 -12.55 -88.90
N SER A 25 -156.45 -11.71 -87.88
CA SER A 25 -155.17 -11.26 -87.32
C SER A 25 -154.63 -12.24 -86.28
N GLY A 26 -155.41 -13.29 -85.96
CA GLY A 26 -155.05 -14.25 -84.92
C GLY A 26 -154.87 -13.60 -83.55
N ILE A 27 -155.56 -12.49 -83.28
CA ILE A 27 -155.39 -11.73 -82.03
C ILE A 27 -155.88 -12.57 -80.83
N ASP A 28 -156.69 -13.61 -81.05
CA ASP A 28 -157.33 -14.42 -80.01
C ASP A 28 -156.97 -15.93 -80.05
N ILE A 29 -155.90 -16.35 -80.75
CA ILE A 29 -155.43 -17.76 -80.74
C ILE A 29 -153.96 -17.80 -80.31
N GLY A 30 -153.74 -18.06 -79.03
CA GLY A 30 -152.42 -18.11 -78.40
C GLY A 30 -151.66 -19.43 -78.57
N PHE A 31 -150.33 -19.33 -78.58
CA PHE A 31 -149.38 -20.14 -77.78
C PHE A 31 -147.93 -19.64 -78.00
N GLY A 32 -147.24 -19.22 -76.93
CA GLY A 32 -145.79 -18.95 -76.92
C GLY A 32 -145.34 -17.57 -77.43
N THR A 33 -144.37 -16.96 -76.73
CA THR A 33 -143.64 -15.70 -77.05
C THR A 33 -143.84 -15.15 -78.46
N LYS A 34 -144.74 -14.17 -78.61
CA LYS A 34 -144.77 -13.31 -79.80
C LYS A 34 -144.57 -11.86 -79.42
N VAL A 35 -143.38 -11.39 -79.75
CA VAL A 35 -143.06 -9.99 -80.01
C VAL A 35 -144.20 -9.36 -80.81
N VAL A 36 -144.66 -8.20 -80.37
CA VAL A 36 -145.63 -7.34 -81.07
C VAL A 36 -144.96 -6.71 -82.31
N ASP A 37 -144.40 -7.54 -83.20
CA ASP A 37 -143.63 -7.09 -84.38
C ASP A 37 -144.15 -7.61 -85.73
N SER A 38 -145.28 -8.31 -85.75
CA SER A 38 -145.98 -8.51 -87.02
C SER A 38 -146.68 -7.20 -87.40
N GLU A 39 -146.23 -6.53 -88.47
CA GLU A 39 -146.90 -5.37 -89.08
C GLU A 39 -148.40 -5.64 -89.30
N LEU A 40 -148.77 -6.90 -89.57
CA LEU A 40 -150.14 -7.38 -89.68
C LEU A 40 -150.96 -7.17 -88.39
N CYS A 41 -150.38 -7.41 -87.20
CA CYS A 41 -151.05 -7.17 -85.92
C CYS A 41 -151.18 -5.67 -85.62
N LYS A 42 -150.18 -4.85 -85.98
CA LYS A 42 -150.23 -3.38 -85.82
C LYS A 42 -151.30 -2.77 -86.74
N LEU A 43 -151.36 -3.20 -88.01
CA LEU A 43 -152.40 -2.82 -88.98
C LEU A 43 -153.79 -3.23 -88.53
N ALA A 44 -153.95 -4.48 -88.06
CA ALA A 44 -155.22 -4.97 -87.53
C ALA A 44 -155.72 -4.14 -86.35
N ALA A 45 -154.85 -3.86 -85.37
CA ALA A 45 -155.18 -3.01 -84.23
C ALA A 45 -155.56 -1.58 -84.68
N ALA A 46 -154.88 -1.01 -85.69
CA ALA A 46 -155.22 0.29 -86.24
C ALA A 46 -156.58 0.30 -86.95
N VAL A 47 -156.93 -0.75 -87.70
CA VAL A 47 -158.25 -0.90 -88.34
C VAL A 47 -159.34 -1.05 -87.28
N ILE A 48 -159.12 -1.84 -86.22
CA ILE A 48 -160.07 -2.00 -85.11
C ILE A 48 -160.31 -0.65 -84.43
N LEU A 49 -159.26 0.08 -84.06
CA LEU A 49 -159.36 1.39 -83.41
C LEU A 49 -160.09 2.42 -84.29
N LYS A 50 -159.78 2.49 -85.60
CA LYS A 50 -160.47 3.40 -86.53
C LYS A 50 -161.94 3.03 -86.73
N THR A 51 -162.25 1.73 -86.75
CA THR A 51 -163.64 1.26 -86.84
C THR A 51 -164.41 1.61 -85.57
N LEU A 52 -163.80 1.44 -84.39
CA LEU A 52 -164.37 1.86 -83.11
C LEU A 52 -164.59 3.38 -83.02
N ASP A 53 -163.65 4.21 -83.49
CA ASP A 53 -163.85 5.67 -83.56
C ASP A 53 -165.03 6.03 -84.48
N LEU A 54 -165.14 5.35 -85.63
CA LEU A 54 -166.28 5.53 -86.52
C LEU A 54 -167.61 5.11 -85.87
N MET A 55 -167.65 3.95 -85.20
CA MET A 55 -168.81 3.49 -84.42
C MET A 55 -169.19 4.50 -83.35
N SER A 56 -168.22 5.02 -82.60
CA SER A 56 -168.42 6.04 -81.56
C SER A 56 -169.06 7.32 -82.12
N ARG A 57 -168.61 7.80 -83.29
CA ARG A 57 -169.15 9.01 -83.92
C ARG A 57 -170.55 8.84 -84.51
N LEU A 58 -170.92 7.63 -84.90
CA LEU A 58 -172.20 7.29 -85.54
C LEU A 58 -173.22 6.66 -84.58
N LYS A 59 -172.85 6.39 -83.32
CA LYS A 59 -173.65 5.62 -82.36
C LYS A 59 -175.08 6.13 -82.11
N GLN A 60 -175.31 7.45 -82.23
CA GLN A 60 -176.63 8.07 -82.06
C GLN A 60 -177.46 8.15 -83.37
N LEU A 61 -176.84 7.89 -84.52
CA LEU A 61 -177.45 8.05 -85.86
C LEU A 61 -177.79 6.71 -86.52
N VAL A 62 -177.19 5.60 -86.05
CA VAL A 62 -177.42 4.25 -86.56
C VAL A 62 -178.01 3.41 -85.41
N PRO A 63 -179.26 2.90 -85.55
CA PRO A 63 -179.87 2.04 -84.55
C PRO A 63 -178.96 0.85 -84.19
N SER A 64 -178.94 0.48 -82.91
CA SER A 64 -178.17 -0.66 -82.35
C SER A 64 -176.63 -0.52 -82.35
N MET A 65 -176.06 0.58 -82.85
CA MET A 65 -174.61 0.80 -82.88
C MET A 65 -173.99 1.04 -81.50
N GLU A 66 -174.70 1.76 -80.61
CA GLU A 66 -174.20 2.12 -79.27
C GLU A 66 -174.02 0.88 -78.37
N VAL A 67 -174.98 -0.05 -78.40
CA VAL A 67 -174.90 -1.30 -77.62
C VAL A 67 -173.73 -2.15 -78.08
N SER A 68 -173.54 -2.28 -79.40
CA SER A 68 -172.41 -3.01 -79.98
C SER A 68 -171.06 -2.39 -79.63
N PHE A 69 -170.95 -1.06 -79.62
CA PHE A 69 -169.71 -0.37 -79.26
C PHE A 69 -169.25 -0.67 -77.83
N TYR A 70 -170.16 -0.59 -76.85
CA TYR A 70 -169.80 -0.86 -75.45
C TYR A 70 -169.50 -2.33 -75.18
N LYS A 71 -170.15 -3.26 -75.91
CA LYS A 71 -169.85 -4.69 -75.79
C LYS A 71 -168.40 -5.02 -76.21
N ILE A 72 -167.88 -4.37 -77.25
CA ILE A 72 -166.50 -4.59 -77.72
C ILE A 72 -165.46 -4.05 -76.73
N LEU A 73 -165.74 -2.93 -76.05
CA LEU A 73 -164.81 -2.32 -75.08
C LEU A 73 -164.58 -3.16 -73.81
N GLN A 74 -165.51 -4.04 -73.45
CA GLN A 74 -165.44 -4.83 -72.22
C GLN A 74 -164.57 -6.11 -72.35
N MET A 75 -164.05 -6.46 -73.54
CA MET A 75 -163.30 -7.70 -73.77
C MET A 75 -161.79 -7.62 -73.41
N LYS A 76 -161.39 -6.91 -72.35
CA LYS A 76 -159.97 -6.74 -71.96
C LYS A 76 -159.62 -7.51 -70.67
N GLU A 77 -158.86 -8.61 -70.80
CA GLU A 77 -158.45 -9.56 -69.75
C GLU A 77 -156.89 -9.51 -69.46
N PRO A 78 -156.31 -10.23 -68.46
CA PRO A 78 -155.37 -9.70 -67.44
C PRO A 78 -153.87 -10.06 -67.60
N ILE A 79 -153.27 -9.93 -68.79
CA ILE A 79 -151.93 -10.49 -69.14
C ILE A 79 -150.71 -9.61 -68.72
N THR A 80 -150.90 -8.47 -68.06
CA THR A 80 -149.83 -7.48 -67.81
C THR A 80 -149.03 -7.64 -66.51
N ASP A 81 -149.54 -8.33 -65.50
CA ASP A 81 -148.93 -8.32 -64.16
C ASP A 81 -147.73 -9.29 -64.01
N VAL A 82 -147.82 -10.48 -64.60
CA VAL A 82 -146.79 -11.55 -64.46
C VAL A 82 -145.43 -11.16 -65.05
N ARG A 83 -145.41 -10.45 -66.19
CA ARG A 83 -144.17 -10.05 -66.88
C ARG A 83 -143.38 -8.97 -66.14
N MET A 84 -144.03 -8.18 -65.28
CA MET A 84 -143.37 -7.14 -64.49
C MET A 84 -142.55 -7.76 -63.35
N SER A 85 -143.05 -8.85 -62.75
CA SER A 85 -142.39 -9.60 -61.68
C SER A 85 -141.08 -10.23 -62.15
N ASP A 86 -141.08 -10.94 -63.28
CA ASP A 86 -139.87 -11.60 -63.81
C ASP A 86 -138.74 -10.62 -64.11
N ILE A 87 -139.07 -9.41 -64.60
CA ILE A 87 -138.09 -8.35 -64.85
C ILE A 87 -137.55 -7.81 -63.53
N MET A 88 -138.42 -7.62 -62.54
CA MET A 88 -138.03 -7.16 -61.20
C MET A 88 -137.05 -8.13 -60.53
N ASP A 89 -137.32 -9.44 -60.60
CA ASP A 89 -136.45 -10.49 -60.06
C ASP A 89 -135.04 -10.46 -60.68
N VAL A 90 -134.95 -10.23 -62.00
CA VAL A 90 -133.65 -10.12 -62.70
C VAL A 90 -132.86 -8.89 -62.22
N TYR A 91 -133.51 -7.75 -61.99
CA TYR A 91 -132.85 -6.56 -61.45
C TYR A 91 -132.45 -6.74 -60.00
N GLU A 92 -133.29 -7.35 -59.16
CA GLU A 92 -132.98 -7.65 -57.77
C GLU A 92 -131.79 -8.62 -57.68
N GLN A 93 -131.76 -9.67 -58.50
CA GLN A 93 -130.62 -10.59 -58.58
C GLN A 93 -129.33 -9.87 -59.02
N LYS A 94 -129.40 -8.95 -60.00
CA LYS A 94 -128.24 -8.15 -60.42
C LYS A 94 -127.77 -7.18 -59.33
N LEU A 95 -128.69 -6.54 -58.63
CA LEU A 95 -128.38 -5.64 -57.52
C LEU A 95 -127.72 -6.40 -56.36
N ALA A 96 -128.25 -7.57 -56.00
CA ALA A 96 -127.64 -8.46 -55.01
C ALA A 96 -126.25 -8.96 -55.43
N ALA A 97 -126.09 -9.32 -56.71
CA ALA A 97 -124.78 -9.71 -57.27
C ALA A 97 -123.77 -8.55 -57.32
N LEU A 98 -124.23 -7.31 -57.53
CA LEU A 98 -123.38 -6.13 -57.47
C LEU A 98 -123.00 -5.77 -56.03
N ALA A 99 -123.96 -5.80 -55.10
CA ALA A 99 -123.71 -5.56 -53.68
C ALA A 99 -122.70 -6.57 -53.10
N SER A 100 -122.85 -7.87 -53.42
CA SER A 100 -121.88 -8.89 -52.99
C SER A 100 -120.48 -8.70 -53.60
N LYS A 101 -120.39 -8.22 -54.85
CA LYS A 101 -119.11 -7.84 -55.46
C LYS A 101 -118.50 -6.61 -54.81
N GLU A 102 -119.31 -5.62 -54.47
CA GLU A 102 -118.87 -4.41 -53.76
C GLU A 102 -118.31 -4.76 -52.38
N THR A 103 -119.01 -5.58 -51.60
CA THR A 103 -118.51 -6.09 -50.31
C THR A 103 -117.19 -6.83 -50.48
N ARG A 104 -117.09 -7.74 -51.46
CA ARG A 104 -115.85 -8.48 -51.72
C ARG A 104 -114.69 -7.57 -52.16
N LEU A 105 -114.97 -6.54 -52.96
CA LEU A 105 -113.95 -5.57 -53.37
C LEU A 105 -113.49 -4.71 -52.19
N GLN A 106 -114.41 -4.34 -51.30
CA GLN A 106 -114.12 -3.64 -50.06
C GLN A 106 -113.22 -4.49 -49.15
N ASP A 107 -113.57 -5.77 -48.92
CA ASP A 107 -112.76 -6.70 -48.13
C ASP A 107 -111.34 -6.84 -48.71
N LEU A 108 -111.21 -6.92 -50.03
CA LEU A 108 -109.91 -7.02 -50.70
C LEU A 108 -109.10 -5.73 -50.57
N LEU A 109 -109.75 -4.57 -50.62
CA LEU A 109 -109.12 -3.27 -50.44
C LEU A 109 -108.62 -3.11 -49.00
N GLU A 110 -109.43 -3.50 -48.02
CA GLU A 110 -109.05 -3.51 -46.59
C GLU A 110 -107.90 -4.48 -46.32
N ALA A 111 -107.95 -5.70 -46.87
CA ALA A 111 -106.87 -6.67 -46.77
C ALA A 111 -105.55 -6.14 -47.38
N LYS A 112 -105.61 -5.47 -48.53
CA LYS A 112 -104.43 -4.82 -49.14
C LYS A 112 -103.91 -3.65 -48.32
N ALA A 113 -104.79 -2.82 -47.78
CA ALA A 113 -104.39 -1.70 -46.92
C ALA A 113 -103.70 -2.19 -45.64
N LEU A 114 -104.21 -3.26 -45.02
CA LEU A 114 -103.59 -3.90 -43.86
C LEU A 114 -102.24 -4.53 -44.20
N ALA A 115 -102.15 -5.27 -45.32
CA ALA A 115 -100.89 -5.86 -45.77
C ALA A 115 -99.83 -4.80 -46.08
N LEU A 116 -100.23 -3.68 -46.69
CA LEU A 116 -99.35 -2.54 -46.96
C LEU A 116 -98.85 -1.91 -45.65
N ALA A 117 -99.74 -1.64 -44.70
CA ALA A 117 -99.36 -1.08 -43.40
C ALA A 117 -98.40 -2.02 -42.62
N GLN A 118 -98.61 -3.34 -42.71
CA GLN A 118 -97.69 -4.32 -42.13
C GLN A 118 -96.32 -4.31 -42.81
N ALA A 119 -96.27 -4.22 -44.15
CA ALA A 119 -95.03 -4.11 -44.90
C ALA A 119 -94.27 -2.82 -44.56
N ASP A 120 -94.96 -1.68 -44.48
CA ASP A 120 -94.36 -0.39 -44.10
C ASP A 120 -93.79 -0.41 -42.68
N ARG A 121 -94.49 -1.06 -41.74
CA ARG A 121 -93.99 -1.26 -40.38
C ARG A 121 -92.70 -2.08 -40.37
N LEU A 122 -92.66 -3.19 -41.12
CA LEU A 122 -91.45 -4.02 -41.24
C LEU A 122 -90.30 -3.25 -41.89
N ILE A 123 -90.54 -2.53 -42.99
CA ILE A 123 -89.52 -1.72 -43.67
C ILE A 123 -88.94 -0.67 -42.70
N THR A 124 -89.80 0.01 -41.95
CA THR A 124 -89.37 1.01 -40.97
C THR A 124 -88.53 0.37 -39.86
N GLN A 125 -88.97 -0.78 -39.34
CA GLN A 125 -88.23 -1.53 -38.32
C GLN A 125 -86.84 -1.95 -38.83
N TYR A 126 -86.74 -2.53 -40.03
CA TYR A 126 -85.46 -2.93 -40.62
C TYR A 126 -84.54 -1.73 -40.88
N ARG A 127 -85.08 -0.59 -41.33
CA ARG A 127 -84.29 0.64 -41.51
C ARG A 127 -83.73 1.14 -40.19
N CYS A 128 -84.53 1.20 -39.13
CA CYS A 128 -84.08 1.60 -37.80
C CYS A 128 -83.00 0.65 -37.26
N GLN A 129 -83.20 -0.66 -37.37
CA GLN A 129 -82.21 -1.66 -36.95
C GLN A 129 -80.90 -1.52 -37.72
N ARG A 130 -80.95 -1.28 -39.04
CA ARG A 130 -79.75 -1.08 -39.85
C ARG A 130 -78.98 0.17 -39.43
N VAL A 131 -79.68 1.29 -39.24
CA VAL A 131 -79.06 2.55 -38.78
C VAL A 131 -78.44 2.38 -37.39
N GLN A 132 -79.10 1.67 -36.49
CA GLN A 132 -78.58 1.36 -35.16
C GLN A 132 -77.30 0.51 -35.26
N ALA A 133 -77.34 -0.60 -35.99
CA ALA A 133 -76.18 -1.48 -36.17
C ALA A 133 -74.99 -0.76 -36.83
N GLU A 134 -75.25 0.11 -37.82
CA GLU A 134 -74.22 0.96 -38.41
C GLU A 134 -73.63 1.96 -37.40
N SER A 135 -74.45 2.54 -36.52
CA SER A 135 -73.95 3.44 -35.48
C SER A 135 -73.09 2.70 -34.44
N GLU A 136 -73.50 1.49 -34.03
CA GLU A 136 -72.76 0.63 -33.11
C GLU A 136 -71.44 0.14 -33.74
N ALA A 137 -71.44 -0.21 -35.03
CA ALA A 137 -70.22 -0.56 -35.73
C ALA A 137 -69.22 0.61 -35.79
N ARG A 138 -69.71 1.85 -36.00
CA ARG A 138 -68.87 3.05 -35.98
C ARG A 138 -68.30 3.34 -34.59
N THR A 139 -69.07 3.18 -33.52
CA THR A 139 -68.57 3.38 -32.15
C THR A 139 -67.55 2.33 -31.77
N LEU A 140 -67.79 1.05 -32.08
CA LEU A 140 -66.82 -0.03 -31.83
C LEU A 140 -65.53 0.17 -32.62
N ALA A 141 -65.61 0.59 -33.89
CA ALA A 141 -64.42 0.90 -34.69
C ALA A 141 -63.60 2.06 -34.11
N ALA A 142 -64.27 3.11 -33.61
CA ALA A 142 -63.59 4.22 -32.95
C ALA A 142 -62.90 3.77 -31.65
N MET A 143 -63.58 2.98 -30.81
CA MET A 143 -63.02 2.42 -29.58
C MET A 143 -61.81 1.52 -29.86
N LEU A 144 -61.87 0.68 -30.89
CA LEU A 144 -60.78 -0.20 -31.30
C LEU A 144 -59.56 0.63 -31.73
N LYS A 145 -59.76 1.65 -32.56
CA LYS A 145 -58.67 2.55 -32.99
C LYS A 145 -58.01 3.29 -31.82
N ASP A 146 -58.78 3.70 -30.82
CA ASP A 146 -58.23 4.35 -29.63
C ASP A 146 -57.52 3.35 -28.71
N ALA A 147 -57.98 2.10 -28.63
CA ALA A 147 -57.30 1.04 -27.91
C ALA A 147 -55.96 0.67 -28.58
N GLU A 148 -55.92 0.57 -29.91
CA GLU A 148 -54.69 0.35 -30.67
C GLU A 148 -53.69 1.48 -30.45
N ARG A 149 -54.11 2.75 -30.54
CA ARG A 149 -53.24 3.91 -30.28
C ARG A 149 -52.65 3.87 -28.86
N LYS A 150 -53.47 3.58 -27.85
CA LYS A 150 -52.99 3.45 -26.46
C LYS A 150 -52.00 2.30 -26.31
N ASN A 151 -52.21 1.20 -27.02
CA ASN A 151 -51.29 0.07 -26.98
C ASN A 151 -49.93 0.42 -27.59
N GLU A 152 -49.92 1.16 -28.71
CA GLU A 152 -48.69 1.70 -29.31
C GLU A 152 -47.96 2.67 -28.38
N GLU A 153 -48.69 3.59 -27.73
CA GLU A 153 -48.13 4.52 -26.74
C GLU A 153 -47.50 3.79 -25.55
N LEU A 154 -48.17 2.75 -25.03
CA LEU A 154 -47.65 1.93 -23.94
C LEU A 154 -46.42 1.11 -24.36
N ASP A 155 -46.37 0.58 -25.57
CA ASP A 155 -45.21 -0.14 -26.09
C ASP A 155 -43.98 0.78 -26.21
N VAL A 156 -44.17 2.02 -26.68
CA VAL A 156 -43.10 3.03 -26.72
C VAL A 156 -42.60 3.36 -25.32
N LEU A 157 -43.50 3.58 -24.36
CA LEU A 157 -43.13 3.85 -22.96
C LEU A 157 -42.40 2.67 -22.32
N LEU A 158 -42.85 1.44 -22.58
CA LEU A 158 -42.22 0.23 -22.05
C LEU A 158 -40.81 0.05 -22.61
N LYS A 159 -40.61 0.29 -23.90
CA LYS A 159 -39.27 0.27 -24.53
C LYS A 159 -38.36 1.35 -23.96
N ALA A 160 -38.86 2.57 -23.76
CA ALA A 160 -38.10 3.65 -23.13
C ALA A 160 -37.68 3.27 -21.70
N GLN A 161 -38.61 2.75 -20.90
CA GLN A 161 -38.35 2.31 -19.53
C GLN A 161 -37.33 1.16 -19.48
N HIS A 162 -37.39 0.23 -20.44
CA HIS A 162 -36.43 -0.87 -20.54
C HIS A 162 -35.01 -0.35 -20.79
N VAL A 163 -34.84 0.57 -21.75
CA VAL A 163 -33.54 1.19 -22.04
C VAL A 163 -33.01 1.98 -20.84
N GLU A 164 -33.88 2.71 -20.12
CA GLU A 164 -33.48 3.41 -18.89
C GLU A 164 -33.06 2.43 -17.79
N SER A 165 -33.77 1.30 -17.63
CA SER A 165 -33.40 0.25 -16.69
C SER A 165 -32.04 -0.37 -17.02
N GLU A 166 -31.75 -0.63 -18.30
CA GLU A 166 -30.46 -1.15 -18.74
C GLU A 166 -29.33 -0.14 -18.49
N ARG A 167 -29.57 1.15 -18.75
CA ARG A 167 -28.60 2.22 -18.43
C ARG A 167 -28.33 2.29 -16.92
N ALA A 168 -29.37 2.31 -16.11
CA ALA A 168 -29.22 2.34 -14.65
C ALA A 168 -28.48 1.09 -14.12
N GLN A 169 -28.75 -0.09 -14.69
CA GLN A 169 -28.03 -1.32 -14.34
C GLN A 169 -26.54 -1.21 -14.70
N ASN A 170 -26.21 -0.73 -15.90
CA ASN A 170 -24.82 -0.51 -16.31
C ASN A 170 -24.09 0.49 -15.39
N ASP A 171 -24.75 1.59 -15.01
CA ASP A 171 -24.18 2.57 -14.09
C ASP A 171 -23.91 1.96 -12.70
N ILE A 172 -24.85 1.17 -12.19
CA ILE A 172 -24.69 0.43 -10.93
C ILE A 172 -23.51 -0.54 -11.01
N GLU A 173 -23.39 -1.30 -12.11
CA GLU A 173 -22.26 -2.23 -12.32
C GLU A 173 -20.92 -1.50 -12.36
N GLN A 174 -20.83 -0.36 -13.04
CA GLN A 174 -19.63 0.48 -13.06
C GLN A 174 -19.28 1.01 -11.66
N LEU A 175 -20.27 1.46 -10.90
CA LEU A 175 -20.08 1.90 -9.52
C LEU A 175 -19.57 0.77 -8.62
N PHE A 176 -20.09 -0.46 -8.77
CA PHE A 176 -19.58 -1.62 -8.05
C PHE A 176 -18.13 -1.95 -8.41
N GLN A 177 -17.76 -1.87 -9.70
CA GLN A 177 -16.37 -2.07 -10.12
C GLN A 177 -15.43 -1.00 -9.55
N HIS A 178 -15.85 0.27 -9.54
CA HIS A 178 -15.09 1.36 -8.94
C HIS A 178 -14.93 1.16 -7.42
N ASN A 179 -16.00 0.76 -6.73
CA ASN A 179 -15.96 0.49 -5.30
C ASN A 179 -14.99 -0.65 -4.96
N ARG A 180 -14.96 -1.72 -5.76
CA ARG A 180 -13.96 -2.80 -5.62
C ARG A 180 -12.53 -2.28 -5.76
N LYS A 181 -12.25 -1.43 -6.76
CA LYS A 181 -10.91 -0.82 -6.94
C LYS A 181 -10.51 0.02 -5.73
N LEU A 182 -11.44 0.85 -5.23
CA LEU A 182 -11.21 1.64 -4.02
C LEU A 182 -10.92 0.76 -2.79
N GLN A 183 -11.62 -0.36 -2.65
CA GLN A 183 -11.38 -1.31 -1.58
C GLN A 183 -9.97 -1.92 -1.65
N THR A 184 -9.52 -2.33 -2.84
CA THR A 184 -8.15 -2.83 -3.04
C THR A 184 -7.10 -1.77 -2.66
N VAL A 185 -7.28 -0.51 -3.08
CA VAL A 185 -6.36 0.58 -2.71
C VAL A 185 -6.35 0.83 -1.20
N ALA A 186 -7.52 0.74 -0.54
CA ALA A 186 -7.60 0.89 0.92
C ALA A 186 -6.86 -0.25 1.64
N GLU A 187 -6.97 -1.48 1.15
CA GLU A 187 -6.25 -2.65 1.69
C GLU A 187 -4.72 -2.49 1.50
N GLU A 188 -4.28 -2.06 0.32
CA GLU A 188 -2.87 -1.76 0.03
C GLU A 188 -2.32 -0.65 0.94
N TYR A 189 -3.09 0.42 1.16
CA TYR A 189 -2.72 1.49 2.07
C TYR A 189 -2.56 1.00 3.51
N GLU A 190 -3.45 0.14 4.00
CA GLU A 190 -3.33 -0.47 5.33
C GLU A 190 -2.10 -1.37 5.45
N ILE A 191 -1.75 -2.14 4.41
CA ILE A 191 -0.50 -2.92 4.37
C ILE A 191 0.72 -2.00 4.42
N LEU A 192 0.74 -0.94 3.60
CA LEU A 192 1.84 0.03 3.56
C LEU A 192 2.02 0.74 4.90
N LYS A 193 0.91 1.14 5.53
CA LYS A 193 0.91 1.76 6.86
C LYS A 193 1.52 0.85 7.92
N ARG A 194 1.16 -0.44 7.95
CA ARG A 194 1.77 -1.44 8.85
C ARG A 194 3.28 -1.56 8.60
N SER A 195 3.68 -1.69 7.34
CA SER A 195 5.11 -1.78 6.96
C SER A 195 5.89 -0.53 7.36
N SER A 196 5.31 0.66 7.21
CA SER A 196 5.93 1.92 7.64
C SER A 196 6.14 1.98 9.16
N ILE A 197 5.18 1.48 9.95
CA ILE A 197 5.32 1.40 11.41
C ILE A 197 6.43 0.42 11.79
N ASP A 198 6.49 -0.75 11.15
CA ASP A 198 7.56 -1.74 11.40
C ASP A 198 8.96 -1.18 11.06
N LEU A 199 9.08 -0.44 9.95
CA LEU A 199 10.31 0.24 9.57
C LEU A 199 10.70 1.33 10.58
N LEU A 200 9.73 2.10 11.07
CA LEU A 200 9.97 3.11 12.10
C LEU A 200 10.51 2.47 13.38
N GLN A 201 9.89 1.38 13.84
CA GLN A 201 10.35 0.65 15.03
C GLN A 201 11.77 0.10 14.84
N LYS A 202 12.09 -0.47 13.67
CA LYS A 202 13.45 -0.93 13.34
C LYS A 202 14.46 0.21 13.29
N HIS A 203 14.04 1.38 12.81
CA HIS A 203 14.90 2.55 12.80
C HIS A 203 15.20 3.02 14.23
N GLU A 204 14.18 3.13 15.08
CA GLU A 204 14.37 3.50 16.48
C GLU A 204 15.26 2.52 17.25
N THR A 205 15.13 1.21 17.02
CA THR A 205 16.02 0.22 17.66
C THR A 205 17.46 0.36 17.20
N THR A 206 17.68 0.56 15.90
CA THR A 206 19.02 0.80 15.33
C THR A 206 19.61 2.11 15.85
N GLU A 207 18.81 3.16 16.00
CA GLU A 207 19.25 4.45 16.55
C GLU A 207 19.67 4.32 18.02
N ARG A 208 18.92 3.55 18.83
CA ARG A 208 19.32 3.22 20.22
C ARG A 208 20.65 2.48 20.25
N GLN A 209 20.80 1.44 19.43
CA GLN A 209 22.06 0.69 19.32
C GLN A 209 23.24 1.59 18.89
N TYR A 210 23.01 2.50 17.96
CA TYR A 210 24.03 3.47 17.54
C TYR A 210 24.44 4.39 18.70
N LYS A 211 23.49 4.91 19.48
CA LYS A 211 23.77 5.73 20.66
C LYS A 211 24.58 4.95 21.72
N ASP A 212 24.23 3.69 21.97
CA ASP A 212 24.97 2.83 22.89
C ASP A 212 26.41 2.58 22.41
N LEU A 213 26.59 2.30 21.12
CA LEU A 213 27.91 2.16 20.51
C LEU A 213 28.70 3.47 20.57
N GLN A 214 28.05 4.62 20.37
CA GLN A 214 28.70 5.92 20.50
C GLN A 214 29.20 6.16 21.94
N ILE A 215 28.41 5.79 22.96
CA ILE A 215 28.82 5.87 24.38
C ILE A 215 30.01 4.95 24.65
N THR A 216 30.00 3.72 24.15
CA THR A 216 31.12 2.77 24.35
C THR A 216 32.40 3.23 23.66
N CYS A 217 32.32 3.74 22.42
CA CYS A 217 33.45 4.35 21.71
C CYS A 217 34.03 5.53 22.50
N ASN A 218 33.18 6.42 23.03
CA ASN A 218 33.62 7.55 23.85
C ASN A 218 34.33 7.08 25.14
N SER A 219 33.84 6.02 25.77
CA SER A 219 34.45 5.42 26.96
C SER A 219 35.82 4.80 26.66
N LEU A 220 35.91 4.02 25.58
CA LEU A 220 37.17 3.41 25.13
C LEU A 220 38.20 4.47 24.76
N ASN A 221 37.78 5.56 24.10
CA ASN A 221 38.69 6.66 23.78
C ASN A 221 39.26 7.32 25.05
N LYS A 222 38.43 7.56 26.08
CA LYS A 222 38.89 8.06 27.39
C LYS A 222 39.89 7.08 28.04
N GLN A 223 39.63 5.78 27.96
CA GLN A 223 40.54 4.76 28.49
C GLN A 223 41.87 4.74 27.74
N ALA A 224 41.84 4.86 26.41
CA ALA A 224 43.05 4.94 25.58
C ALA A 224 43.87 6.18 25.90
N GLU A 225 43.25 7.34 26.10
CA GLU A 225 43.91 8.57 26.53
C GLU A 225 44.54 8.43 27.93
N ALA A 226 43.85 7.79 28.87
CA ALA A 226 44.38 7.52 30.21
C ALA A 226 45.60 6.59 30.15
N MET A 227 45.54 5.52 29.35
CA MET A 227 46.66 4.61 29.12
C MET A 227 47.84 5.32 28.47
N LYS A 228 47.60 6.22 27.51
CA LYS A 228 48.65 7.02 26.87
C LYS A 228 49.37 7.91 27.89
N LYS A 229 48.64 8.60 28.76
CA LYS A 229 49.22 9.41 29.85
C LYS A 229 50.03 8.58 30.85
N LEU A 230 49.53 7.40 31.24
CA LEU A 230 50.27 6.50 32.12
C LEU A 230 51.58 6.03 31.48
N ASN A 231 51.54 5.70 30.19
CA ASN A 231 52.70 5.24 29.45
C ASN A 231 53.75 6.36 29.29
N GLU A 232 53.31 7.60 29.02
CA GLU A 232 54.19 8.77 29.02
C GLU A 232 54.84 9.02 30.39
N SER A 233 54.08 8.89 31.49
CA SER A 233 54.59 8.99 32.85
C SER A 233 55.62 7.90 33.18
N LEU A 234 55.31 6.64 32.84
CA LEU A 234 56.24 5.51 33.00
C LEU A 234 57.53 5.72 32.19
N LYS A 235 57.41 6.22 30.95
CA LYS A 235 58.58 6.56 30.13
C LYS A 235 59.44 7.62 30.81
N GLN A 236 58.84 8.72 31.29
CA GLN A 236 59.57 9.76 32.03
C GLN A 236 60.24 9.23 33.30
N GLN A 237 59.58 8.33 34.04
CA GLN A 237 60.15 7.68 35.22
C GLN A 237 61.33 6.77 34.85
N ASN A 238 61.20 6.01 33.76
CA ASN A 238 62.27 5.14 33.26
C ASN A 238 63.48 5.99 32.83
N ASP A 239 63.26 7.05 32.05
CA ASP A 239 64.33 7.97 31.61
C ASP A 239 65.08 8.59 32.82
N LYS A 240 64.35 9.00 33.88
CA LYS A 240 64.96 9.46 35.14
C LYS A 240 65.80 8.38 35.83
N THR A 241 65.29 7.15 35.87
CA THR A 241 65.97 6.03 36.53
C THR A 241 67.24 5.65 35.76
N VAL A 242 67.19 5.65 34.43
CA VAL A 242 68.36 5.45 33.55
C VAL A 242 69.40 6.54 33.76
N ALA A 243 68.99 7.82 33.86
CA ALA A 243 69.90 8.92 34.14
C ALA A 243 70.60 8.76 35.51
N GLN A 244 69.85 8.43 36.56
CA GLN A 244 70.40 8.14 37.89
C GLN A 244 71.37 6.96 37.87
N LEU A 245 71.03 5.89 37.15
CA LEU A 245 71.93 4.74 36.98
C LEU A 245 73.24 5.14 36.29
N MET A 246 73.19 5.93 35.21
CA MET A 246 74.41 6.45 34.58
C MET A 246 75.25 7.29 35.55
N GLU A 247 74.63 8.20 36.30
CA GLU A 247 75.36 9.00 37.29
C GLU A 247 76.04 8.12 38.33
N THR A 248 75.33 7.14 38.90
CA THR A 248 75.91 6.20 39.88
C THR A 248 77.03 5.34 39.28
N GLU A 249 76.89 4.93 38.02
CA GLU A 249 77.89 4.16 37.29
C GLU A 249 79.15 5.01 37.03
N ASP A 250 79.01 6.29 36.72
CA ASP A 250 80.14 7.20 36.55
C ASP A 250 80.83 7.51 37.89
N HIS A 251 80.07 7.69 38.98
CA HIS A 251 80.64 7.79 40.33
C HIS A 251 81.41 6.51 40.71
N ARG A 252 80.89 5.34 40.36
CA ARG A 252 81.56 4.05 40.58
C ARG A 252 82.87 3.95 39.81
N LYS A 253 82.89 4.35 38.53
CA LYS A 253 84.12 4.40 37.71
C LYS A 253 85.15 5.37 38.28
N GLU A 254 84.72 6.54 38.73
CA GLU A 254 85.61 7.53 39.35
C GLU A 254 86.21 6.99 40.67
N LEU A 255 85.39 6.38 41.53
CA LEU A 255 85.88 5.70 42.73
C LEU A 255 86.85 4.56 42.42
N LEU A 256 86.59 3.75 41.39
CA LEU A 256 87.52 2.72 40.93
C LEU A 256 88.85 3.30 40.48
N LYS A 257 88.83 4.42 39.75
CA LYS A 257 90.05 5.12 39.33
C LYS A 257 90.82 5.66 40.53
N GLN A 258 90.13 6.27 41.49
CA GLN A 258 90.74 6.73 42.74
C GLN A 258 91.34 5.57 43.55
N LEU A 259 90.67 4.44 43.64
CA LEU A 259 91.19 3.22 44.27
C LEU A 259 92.46 2.75 43.56
N GLN A 260 92.45 2.68 42.23
CA GLN A 260 93.62 2.30 41.43
C GLN A 260 94.81 3.26 41.63
N ASP A 261 94.56 4.57 41.69
CA ASP A 261 95.58 5.59 42.01
C ASP A 261 96.12 5.45 43.44
N ARG A 262 95.29 5.04 44.40
CA ARG A 262 95.73 4.75 45.76
C ARG A 262 96.53 3.46 45.83
N ASP A 263 96.12 2.42 45.14
CA ASP A 263 96.84 1.15 45.06
C ASP A 263 98.21 1.29 44.39
N SER A 264 98.32 2.11 43.33
CA SER A 264 99.61 2.43 42.72
C SER A 264 100.52 3.23 43.66
N LYS A 265 99.97 4.20 44.42
CA LYS A 265 100.71 4.91 45.48
C LYS A 265 101.16 3.95 46.58
N ILE A 266 100.28 3.08 47.07
CA ILE A 266 100.60 2.06 48.08
C ILE A 266 101.72 1.17 47.56
N SER A 267 101.63 0.67 46.32
CA SER A 267 102.67 -0.15 45.69
C SER A 267 104.01 0.59 45.63
N SER A 268 104.00 1.88 45.28
CA SER A 268 105.22 2.71 45.25
C SER A 268 105.82 2.93 46.65
N LEU A 269 104.99 3.12 47.67
CA LEU A 269 105.42 3.25 49.06
C LEU A 269 105.95 1.91 49.59
N GLN A 270 105.30 0.80 49.27
CA GLN A 270 105.78 -0.54 49.59
C GLN A 270 107.15 -0.83 48.96
N GLN A 271 107.38 -0.42 47.71
CA GLN A 271 108.72 -0.51 47.08
C GLN A 271 109.76 0.37 47.79
N LYS A 272 109.41 1.61 48.16
CA LYS A 272 110.30 2.50 48.92
C LYS A 272 110.63 1.92 50.31
N ILE A 273 109.65 1.36 51.00
CA ILE A 273 109.84 0.69 52.29
C ILE A 273 110.82 -0.48 52.11
N LYS A 274 110.62 -1.36 51.12
CA LYS A 274 111.57 -2.45 50.83
C LYS A 274 113.00 -1.95 50.58
N LEU A 275 113.17 -0.91 49.76
CA LEU A 275 114.48 -0.31 49.49
C LEU A 275 115.13 0.28 50.77
N LEU A 276 114.33 0.90 51.63
CA LEU A 276 114.81 1.42 52.91
C LEU A 276 115.15 0.30 53.89
N GLU A 277 114.36 -0.77 53.96
CA GLU A 277 114.65 -1.97 54.73
C GLU A 277 115.96 -2.64 54.28
N GLU A 278 116.19 -2.74 52.98
CA GLU A 278 117.45 -3.25 52.41
C GLU A 278 118.64 -2.36 52.76
N LYS A 279 118.51 -1.02 52.64
CA LYS A 279 119.55 -0.06 53.06
C LYS A 279 119.83 -0.14 54.56
N LEU A 280 118.79 -0.31 55.37
CA LEU A 280 118.91 -0.42 56.82
C LEU A 280 119.61 -1.72 57.20
N LYS A 281 119.29 -2.85 56.54
CA LYS A 281 120.03 -4.11 56.67
C LYS A 281 121.49 -3.97 56.28
N ALA A 282 121.79 -3.28 55.18
CA ALA A 282 123.17 -3.03 54.75
C ALA A 282 123.95 -2.20 55.78
N ARG A 283 123.36 -1.11 56.29
CA ARG A 283 123.93 -0.30 57.38
C ARG A 283 124.09 -1.10 58.67
N GLN A 284 123.14 -1.96 59.00
CA GLN A 284 123.22 -2.82 60.18
C GLN A 284 124.36 -3.83 60.06
N LYS A 285 124.57 -4.40 58.86
CA LYS A 285 125.71 -5.28 58.57
C LYS A 285 127.04 -4.53 58.65
N GLU A 286 127.11 -3.33 58.08
CA GLU A 286 128.29 -2.47 58.15
C GLU A 286 128.63 -2.10 59.61
N LYS A 287 127.61 -1.87 60.43
CA LYS A 287 127.77 -1.65 61.88
C LYS A 287 128.30 -2.90 62.60
N THR A 288 127.77 -4.10 62.31
CA THR A 288 128.28 -5.34 62.93
C THR A 288 129.73 -5.60 62.54
N ASP A 289 130.10 -5.37 61.28
CA ASP A 289 131.48 -5.54 60.80
C ASP A 289 132.44 -4.55 61.51
N MET A 290 132.00 -3.29 61.74
CA MET A 290 132.75 -2.32 62.52
C MET A 290 132.86 -2.71 64.00
N GLU A 291 131.79 -3.23 64.61
CA GLU A 291 131.80 -3.73 65.98
C GLU A 291 132.77 -4.91 66.15
N GLU A 292 132.80 -5.85 65.19
CA GLU A 292 133.78 -6.94 65.14
C GLU A 292 135.22 -6.41 65.01
N THR A 293 135.43 -5.40 64.17
CA THR A 293 136.74 -4.75 64.00
C THR A 293 137.21 -4.07 65.30
N ILE A 294 136.31 -3.38 66.00
CA ILE A 294 136.59 -2.77 67.30
C ILE A 294 136.98 -3.84 68.33
N ASP A 295 136.31 -4.98 68.34
CA ASP A 295 136.61 -6.08 69.26
C ASP A 295 137.97 -6.74 68.98
N ILE A 296 138.36 -6.86 67.71
CA ILE A 296 139.71 -7.31 67.30
C ILE A 296 140.77 -6.32 67.82
N LEU A 297 140.58 -5.03 67.59
CA LEU A 297 141.50 -3.98 68.04
C LEU A 297 141.63 -3.94 69.57
N ARG A 298 140.52 -4.15 70.30
CA ARG A 298 140.54 -4.28 71.77
C ARG A 298 141.37 -5.48 72.24
N LYS A 299 141.29 -6.63 71.56
CA LYS A 299 142.10 -7.81 71.87
C LYS A 299 143.59 -7.59 71.59
N GLU A 300 143.95 -6.89 70.52
CA GLU A 300 145.35 -6.55 70.24
C GLU A 300 145.92 -5.54 71.24
N LEU A 301 145.12 -4.55 71.64
CA LEU A 301 145.50 -3.58 72.67
C LEU A 301 145.80 -4.26 74.01
N SER A 302 144.95 -5.21 74.43
CA SER A 302 145.19 -6.00 75.65
C SER A 302 146.49 -6.80 75.60
N LYS A 303 146.81 -7.42 74.45
CA LYS A 303 148.07 -8.17 74.28
C LYS A 303 149.30 -7.27 74.37
N THR A 304 149.24 -6.09 73.75
CA THR A 304 150.35 -5.12 73.79
C THR A 304 150.56 -4.52 75.19
N GLU A 305 149.48 -4.29 75.94
CA GLU A 305 149.56 -3.89 77.35
C GLU A 305 150.19 -4.94 78.25
N GLN A 306 149.90 -6.23 78.00
CA GLN A 306 150.46 -7.33 78.78
C GLN A 306 151.96 -7.51 78.53
N ALA A 307 152.40 -7.42 77.26
CA ALA A 307 153.81 -7.40 76.89
C ALA A 307 154.58 -6.24 77.55
N ARG A 308 153.95 -5.06 77.67
CA ARG A 308 154.53 -3.89 78.36
C ARG A 308 154.73 -4.14 79.86
N LYS A 309 153.79 -4.81 80.54
CA LYS A 309 153.93 -5.15 81.97
C LYS A 309 155.08 -6.13 82.23
N GLU A 310 155.27 -7.13 81.37
CA GLU A 310 156.37 -8.10 81.50
C GLU A 310 157.76 -7.45 81.30
N LEU A 311 157.90 -6.54 80.33
CA LEU A 311 159.12 -5.78 80.13
C LEU A 311 159.45 -4.88 81.32
N SER A 312 158.43 -4.29 81.95
CA SER A 312 158.58 -3.46 83.15
C SER A 312 159.12 -4.27 84.35
N ILE A 313 158.70 -5.52 84.51
CA ILE A 313 159.17 -6.41 85.60
C ILE A 313 160.63 -6.85 85.36
N LYS A 314 161.01 -7.07 84.10
CA LYS A 314 162.42 -7.37 83.76
C LYS A 314 163.35 -6.19 84.03
N SER A 315 162.90 -4.96 83.76
CA SER A 315 163.68 -3.75 84.02
C SER A 315 164.00 -3.58 85.50
N SER A 316 163.00 -3.74 86.38
CA SER A 316 163.19 -3.58 87.82
C SER A 316 164.09 -4.67 88.43
N SER A 317 164.11 -5.88 87.87
CA SER A 317 165.02 -6.95 88.30
C SER A 317 166.49 -6.64 88.00
N LEU A 318 166.80 -5.99 86.88
CA LEU A 318 168.16 -5.65 86.48
C LEU A 318 168.73 -4.48 87.30
N GLU A 319 167.86 -3.56 87.71
CA GLU A 319 168.21 -2.39 88.52
C GLU A 319 168.69 -2.80 89.93
N VAL A 320 168.08 -3.84 90.51
CA VAL A 320 168.51 -4.41 91.81
C VAL A 320 169.89 -5.08 91.72
N GLN A 321 170.20 -5.77 90.62
CA GLN A 321 171.52 -6.38 90.41
C GLN A 321 172.62 -5.33 90.25
N LYS A 322 172.30 -4.18 89.64
CA LYS A 322 173.23 -3.07 89.47
C LYS A 322 173.67 -2.48 90.81
N SER A 323 172.73 -2.17 91.72
CA SER A 323 173.08 -1.61 93.05
C SER A 323 173.93 -2.56 93.92
N GLN A 324 173.76 -3.87 93.80
CA GLN A 324 174.58 -4.83 94.56
C GLN A 324 176.04 -4.88 94.09
N LEU A 325 176.31 -4.58 92.81
CA LEU A 325 177.66 -4.55 92.25
C LEU A 325 178.39 -3.23 92.58
N GLU A 326 177.66 -2.11 92.61
CA GLU A 326 178.21 -0.80 93.00
C GLU A 326 178.72 -0.79 94.45
N GLY A 327 177.98 -1.40 95.40
CA GLY A 327 178.41 -1.47 96.80
C GLY A 327 179.68 -2.32 97.04
N ARG A 328 179.94 -3.35 96.21
CA ARG A 328 181.18 -4.15 96.30
C ARG A 328 182.40 -3.42 95.74
N LEU A 329 182.18 -2.39 94.91
CA LEU A 329 183.25 -1.60 94.30
C LEU A 329 183.79 -0.56 95.28
N GLU A 330 182.91 0.10 96.04
CA GLU A 330 183.28 1.10 97.06
C GLU A 330 184.14 0.50 98.20
N GLU A 331 183.84 -0.73 98.62
CA GLU A 331 184.62 -1.46 99.63
C GLU A 331 186.06 -1.73 99.17
N LYS A 332 186.25 -2.01 97.87
CA LYS A 332 187.58 -2.23 97.29
C LYS A 332 188.37 -0.92 97.14
N GLU A 333 187.72 0.19 96.81
CA GLU A 333 188.38 1.49 96.71
C GLU A 333 188.90 1.99 98.08
N ALA A 334 188.20 1.68 99.17
CA ALA A 334 188.63 2.03 100.52
C ALA A 334 189.93 1.31 100.93
N ILE A 335 190.08 0.04 100.56
CA ILE A 335 191.29 -0.76 100.84
C ILE A 335 192.51 -0.22 100.07
N VAL A 336 192.31 0.20 98.81
CA VAL A 336 193.37 0.78 97.98
C VAL A 336 193.85 2.12 98.54
N LYS A 337 192.95 2.96 99.08
CA LYS A 337 193.33 4.23 99.72
C LYS A 337 194.23 4.04 100.94
N LEU A 338 193.97 3.04 101.78
CA LEU A 338 194.81 2.76 102.96
C LEU A 338 196.20 2.27 102.56
N GLN A 339 196.31 1.45 101.52
CA GLN A 339 197.60 1.00 100.99
C GLN A 339 198.39 2.14 100.33
N GLN A 340 197.70 3.14 99.76
CA GLN A 340 198.33 4.35 99.22
C GLN A 340 198.96 5.23 100.30
N GLU A 341 198.39 5.26 101.51
CA GLU A 341 198.91 6.05 102.64
C GLU A 341 200.20 5.47 103.23
N GLU A 342 200.32 4.13 103.34
CA GLU A 342 201.56 3.45 103.76
C GLU A 342 202.72 3.69 102.77
N LEU A 343 202.43 3.72 101.46
CA LEU A 343 203.40 3.97 100.40
C LEU A 343 203.93 5.42 100.45
N SER A 344 203.10 6.38 100.87
CA SER A 344 203.46 7.80 100.92
C SER A 344 204.53 8.14 101.96
N LYS A 345 204.60 7.39 103.08
CA LYS A 345 205.61 7.66 104.13
C LYS A 345 206.88 6.84 103.98
N HIS A 346 206.82 5.69 103.30
CA HIS A 346 208.02 5.05 102.77
C HIS A 346 208.72 5.95 101.73
N SER A 347 207.96 6.72 100.93
CA SER A 347 208.55 7.74 100.03
C SER A 347 209.26 8.88 100.76
N HIS A 348 208.79 9.31 101.93
CA HIS A 348 209.47 10.38 102.70
C HIS A 348 210.76 9.90 103.39
N MET A 349 210.87 8.60 103.66
CA MET A 349 212.09 7.98 104.18
C MET A 349 213.20 7.87 103.11
N ILE A 350 212.81 7.81 101.82
CA ILE A 350 213.72 7.70 100.67
C ILE A 350 214.21 9.08 100.18
N ALA A 351 213.39 10.13 100.34
CA ALA A 351 213.73 11.49 99.92
C ALA A 351 214.66 12.21 100.91
N MET A 352 215.97 12.12 100.70
CA MET A 352 217.01 12.93 101.37
C MET A 352 217.76 12.32 102.56
N ILE A 353 217.99 11.03 102.46
CA ILE A 353 219.36 10.47 102.46
C ILE A 353 220.13 10.84 101.15
N HIS A 354 219.41 11.37 100.15
CA HIS A 354 219.85 12.01 98.90
C HIS A 354 220.40 13.47 98.99
N SER A 355 221.40 13.68 99.86
CA SER A 355 222.71 14.28 99.48
C SER A 355 222.96 15.81 99.29
N LEU A 356 224.08 16.22 99.89
CA LEU A 356 224.88 17.46 99.80
C LEU A 356 225.50 17.78 98.39
N SER A 357 224.76 17.79 97.30
CA SER A 357 225.31 18.28 96.00
C SER A 357 224.22 18.89 95.14
N GLY A 358 224.41 20.18 94.81
CA GLY A 358 223.46 20.95 94.04
C GLY A 358 223.32 20.49 92.59
N GLY A 359 222.11 20.64 92.06
CA GLY A 359 221.86 20.75 90.62
C GLY A 359 220.82 19.80 90.02
N LYS A 360 219.64 20.37 89.74
CA LYS A 360 218.93 20.36 88.44
C LYS A 360 218.35 19.05 87.85
N LEU A 361 217.06 19.14 87.50
CA LEU A 361 216.35 18.69 86.27
C LEU A 361 215.26 17.60 86.37
N ASN A 362 214.04 18.08 86.04
CA ASN A 362 213.02 17.60 85.09
C ASN A 362 212.07 16.43 85.40
N ALA A 363 210.80 16.75 85.11
CA ALA A 363 209.59 15.92 85.17
C ALA A 363 208.92 15.92 83.78
N GLU A 364 208.52 14.74 83.29
CA GLU A 364 207.67 14.51 82.10
C GLU A 364 206.79 13.27 82.41
N THR A 365 205.47 13.44 82.62
CA THR A 365 204.33 13.09 81.72
C THR A 365 204.21 11.60 81.33
N VAL A 366 203.22 10.85 81.84
CA VAL A 366 201.80 10.73 81.39
C VAL A 366 201.61 9.77 80.21
N ASN A 367 201.00 8.61 80.48
CA ASN A 367 199.93 7.99 79.67
C ASN A 367 199.48 6.66 80.30
N LEU A 368 198.15 6.47 80.45
CA LEU A 368 197.40 5.27 80.02
C LEU A 368 195.90 5.53 80.19
N SER A 369 195.19 5.41 79.08
CA SER A 369 193.76 5.65 78.87
C SER A 369 192.94 4.35 78.84
N LEU A 370 191.68 4.48 79.28
CA LEU A 370 190.52 3.56 79.22
C LEU A 370 190.49 2.37 80.19
#